data_AF-A0A9D5HAV4-F1
#
_entry.id   AF-A0A9D5HAV4-F1
#
_cell.length_a   1.000
_cell.length_b   1.000
_cell.length_c   1.000
_cell.angle_alpha   90.00
_cell.angle_beta   90.00
_cell.angle_gamma   90.00
#
_symmetry.space_group_name_H-M   'P 1'
#
loop_
_entity.id
_entity.type
_entity.pdbx_description
1 polymer ?
#
loop_
_entity_poly.entity_id
_entity_poly.type
_entity_poly.pdbx_seq_one_letter_code
_entity_poly.pdbx_strand_id
1 'polypeptide(L)'
;MSTRIEALTTPNLRFCHSLHSPFFPTNPTILPFKSPPPRSLRLRTIPFTVVSASSSPSSSMSSSSVHSTPEPKPFSVLFVCLGNICRSPAAEAVFRDIVHKRGLDPNFAIDSAGTIGYHEGNQADPRMRSAAKRRGIEVTSISRPIRPSDFSDFDLILAMDMQNKEDILSAYDRWRFKEPLPEDGPKKVKLMCSYCKKHMETEVPDPYYGGPQGFEKVLDLLEDACEGPANLFSNTVRDVLLGGEVKPLKQPKAEKKDYEEDSGFSLIIT
;
A
#
# COMPACT_ATOMS: atom_id res chain seq x y z
N MET A 1 4.37 3.98 -77.03
CA MET A 1 3.89 3.59 -75.69
C MET A 1 5.06 3.68 -74.72
N SER A 2 4.85 4.30 -73.56
CA SER A 2 5.75 4.37 -72.38
C SER A 2 7.06 5.18 -72.51
N THR A 3 7.50 6.00 -71.56
CA THR A 3 6.89 6.65 -70.38
C THR A 3 7.86 7.76 -69.90
N ARG A 4 7.32 8.64 -69.05
CA ARG A 4 7.82 9.90 -68.48
C ARG A 4 9.19 9.87 -67.74
N ILE A 5 9.80 11.06 -67.76
CA ILE A 5 10.87 11.59 -66.90
C ILE A 5 10.33 11.86 -65.48
N GLU A 6 11.12 11.63 -64.42
CA GLU A 6 11.49 12.64 -63.39
C GLU A 6 12.36 12.07 -62.25
N ALA A 7 12.93 13.01 -61.49
CA ALA A 7 14.23 12.98 -60.84
C ALA A 7 14.21 12.73 -59.31
N LEU A 8 15.40 12.42 -58.78
CA LEU A 8 15.98 12.79 -57.47
C LEU A 8 15.22 12.43 -56.17
N THR A 9 15.85 11.60 -55.32
CA THR A 9 16.55 12.05 -54.08
C THR A 9 17.00 10.85 -53.22
N THR A 10 18.27 10.87 -52.81
CA THR A 10 18.90 9.92 -51.86
C THR A 10 19.10 10.59 -50.50
N PRO A 11 18.85 9.93 -49.35
CA PRO A 11 19.39 10.39 -48.07
C PRO A 11 20.70 9.68 -47.70
N ASN A 12 21.67 10.53 -47.34
CA ASN A 12 23.00 10.24 -46.84
C ASN A 12 22.98 9.48 -45.49
N LEU A 13 23.72 8.37 -45.40
CA LEU A 13 24.23 7.82 -44.15
C LEU A 13 25.60 8.45 -43.85
N ARG A 14 25.71 9.16 -42.72
CA ARG A 14 27.02 9.57 -42.16
C ARG A 14 27.20 8.95 -40.77
N PHE A 15 28.15 8.03 -40.71
CA PHE A 15 28.99 7.76 -39.54
C PHE A 15 29.87 8.98 -39.24
N CYS A 16 30.13 9.29 -37.96
CA CYS A 16 31.47 9.48 -37.39
C CYS A 16 31.46 9.97 -35.93
N HIS A 17 32.09 9.15 -35.09
CA HIS A 17 33.11 9.46 -34.06
C HIS A 17 32.80 10.21 -32.75
N SER A 18 33.07 9.45 -31.67
CA SER A 18 34.01 9.75 -30.57
C SER A 18 33.50 10.61 -29.41
N LEU A 19 33.17 9.93 -28.30
CA LEU A 19 33.24 10.52 -26.97
C LEU A 19 34.17 9.66 -26.10
N HIS A 20 35.21 10.34 -25.62
CA HIS A 20 36.19 9.88 -24.67
C HIS A 20 35.54 9.45 -23.35
N SER A 21 35.95 8.30 -22.84
CA SER A 21 35.76 7.88 -21.45
C SER A 21 36.82 8.49 -20.54
N PRO A 22 36.49 8.89 -19.31
CA PRO A 22 37.47 8.97 -18.24
C PRO A 22 37.30 7.81 -17.26
N PHE A 23 38.29 6.92 -17.30
CA PHE A 23 38.99 6.28 -16.18
C PHE A 23 38.25 6.13 -14.84
N PHE A 24 37.95 4.87 -14.51
CA PHE A 24 37.76 4.38 -13.14
C PHE A 24 39.11 4.24 -12.43
N PRO A 25 39.25 4.75 -11.19
CA PRO A 25 40.30 4.28 -10.28
C PRO A 25 39.81 3.08 -9.46
N THR A 26 40.64 2.05 -9.47
CA THR A 26 40.59 0.84 -8.66
C THR A 26 40.82 1.12 -7.16
N ASN A 27 39.98 0.49 -6.32
CA ASN A 27 40.17 -0.02 -4.94
C ASN A 27 41.38 0.50 -4.11
N PRO A 28 41.23 0.79 -2.80
CA PRO A 28 41.21 -0.31 -1.82
C PRO A 28 40.39 -0.04 -0.53
N THR A 29 39.97 -1.11 0.16
CA THR A 29 40.29 -1.40 1.59
C THR A 29 39.19 -2.27 2.21
N ILE A 30 39.48 -3.58 2.32
CA ILE A 30 38.72 -4.54 3.11
C ILE A 30 39.06 -4.28 4.58
N LEU A 31 38.07 -3.86 5.37
CA LEU A 31 38.18 -3.84 6.83
C LEU A 31 37.83 -5.23 7.39
N PRO A 32 38.65 -5.81 8.29
CA PRO A 32 38.36 -7.11 8.86
C PRO A 32 37.22 -7.01 9.89
N PHE A 33 36.17 -7.77 9.62
CA PHE A 33 35.03 -8.01 10.51
C PHE A 33 35.51 -8.65 11.82
N LYS A 34 35.40 -7.92 12.93
CA LYS A 34 35.75 -8.39 14.28
C LYS A 34 34.50 -8.97 14.93
N SER A 35 34.36 -10.30 14.92
CA SER A 35 33.30 -11.00 15.65
C SER A 35 33.54 -10.89 17.17
N PRO A 36 32.49 -10.61 17.98
CA PRO A 36 32.60 -10.68 19.42
C PRO A 36 32.60 -12.15 19.90
N PRO A 37 33.34 -12.50 20.97
CA PRO A 37 33.35 -13.85 21.51
C PRO A 37 32.03 -14.19 22.22
N PRO A 38 31.62 -15.48 22.25
CA PRO A 38 30.40 -15.89 22.93
C PRO A 38 30.59 -15.83 24.45
N ARG A 39 29.72 -15.08 25.13
CA ARG A 39 29.59 -15.15 26.60
C ARG A 39 28.86 -16.43 26.99
N SER A 40 29.63 -17.44 27.38
CA SER A 40 29.18 -18.50 28.27
C SER A 40 28.97 -17.89 29.67
N LEU A 41 27.86 -18.26 30.34
CA LEU A 41 27.88 -18.88 31.68
C LEU A 41 26.48 -18.98 32.31
N ARG A 42 26.14 -20.24 32.63
CA ARG A 42 25.44 -20.74 33.82
C ARG A 42 23.96 -20.38 34.02
N LEU A 43 23.10 -21.29 33.56
CA LEU A 43 21.81 -21.57 34.20
C LEU A 43 22.06 -22.21 35.57
N ARG A 44 21.64 -21.54 36.64
CA ARG A 44 21.57 -22.09 38.00
C ARG A 44 20.40 -23.08 38.07
N THR A 45 20.72 -24.32 38.41
CA THR A 45 19.77 -25.35 38.83
C THR A 45 19.10 -24.92 40.15
N ILE A 46 17.77 -24.89 40.18
CA ILE A 46 16.98 -24.73 41.40
C ILE A 46 16.34 -26.12 41.69
N PRO A 47 16.49 -26.67 42.90
CA PRO A 47 16.00 -28.01 43.20
C PRO A 47 14.48 -28.07 43.32
N PHE A 48 13.93 -29.13 42.74
CA PHE A 48 12.57 -29.62 42.93
C PHE A 48 12.32 -29.94 44.41
N THR A 49 11.21 -29.44 44.96
CA THR A 49 10.64 -29.94 46.21
C THR A 49 9.32 -30.63 45.91
N VAL A 50 9.28 -31.92 46.22
CA VAL A 50 8.12 -32.82 46.13
C VAL A 50 7.30 -32.64 47.42
N VAL A 51 6.00 -32.39 47.31
CA VAL A 51 5.05 -32.57 48.41
C VAL A 51 3.87 -33.39 47.89
N SER A 52 3.62 -34.51 48.55
CA SER A 52 2.57 -35.48 48.25
C SER A 52 1.23 -35.11 48.90
N ALA A 53 0.19 -35.37 48.10
CA ALA A 53 -1.24 -35.60 48.32
C ALA A 53 -1.85 -35.59 49.74
N SER A 54 -3.07 -35.03 49.81
CA SER A 54 -4.20 -35.70 50.46
C SER A 54 -5.59 -35.17 50.01
N SER A 55 -6.47 -36.14 49.70
CA SER A 55 -7.93 -36.19 49.85
C SER A 55 -8.89 -35.30 49.04
N SER A 56 -9.71 -35.98 48.22
CA SER A 56 -10.99 -35.56 47.64
C SER A 56 -12.07 -35.25 48.69
N PRO A 57 -13.17 -34.56 48.33
CA PRO A 57 -14.35 -35.32 47.89
C PRO A 57 -15.08 -34.73 46.68
N SER A 58 -15.88 -35.60 46.06
CA SER A 58 -16.77 -35.37 44.93
C SER A 58 -17.69 -34.17 45.07
N SER A 59 -17.76 -33.37 44.00
CA SER A 59 -18.96 -32.64 43.63
C SER A 59 -19.06 -32.63 42.10
N SER A 60 -19.97 -33.47 41.62
CA SER A 60 -20.63 -33.35 40.33
C SER A 60 -21.15 -31.92 40.16
N MET A 61 -20.90 -31.32 39.00
CA MET A 61 -21.92 -30.81 38.07
C MET A 61 -21.28 -29.89 37.03
N SER A 62 -21.79 -30.04 35.81
CA SER A 62 -21.74 -29.05 34.73
C SER A 62 -20.39 -28.93 34.01
N SER A 63 -20.18 -29.82 33.04
CA SER A 63 -19.41 -29.48 31.84
C SER A 63 -20.13 -28.34 31.11
N SER A 64 -19.90 -27.12 31.58
CA SER A 64 -20.15 -25.92 30.80
C SER A 64 -19.16 -25.97 29.65
N SER A 65 -19.60 -26.55 28.53
CA SER A 65 -19.05 -26.27 27.22
C SER A 65 -19.16 -24.76 27.03
N VAL A 66 -18.11 -24.06 27.45
CA VAL A 66 -17.91 -22.65 27.14
C VAL A 66 -17.83 -22.62 25.63
N HIS A 67 -18.94 -22.27 24.99
CA HIS A 67 -18.95 -21.88 23.62
C HIS A 67 -18.06 -20.64 23.57
N SER A 68 -16.78 -20.84 23.23
CA SER A 68 -15.88 -19.76 22.92
C SER A 68 -16.47 -19.09 21.70
N THR A 69 -17.24 -18.03 21.91
CA THR A 69 -17.58 -17.08 20.86
C THR A 69 -16.25 -16.69 20.23
N PRO A 70 -16.05 -16.90 18.92
CA PRO A 70 -14.79 -16.52 18.30
C PRO A 70 -14.60 -15.02 18.52
N GLU A 71 -13.54 -14.67 19.27
CA GLU A 71 -13.12 -13.28 19.43
C GLU A 71 -12.98 -12.67 18.03
N PRO A 72 -13.61 -11.52 17.76
CA PRO A 72 -13.60 -10.94 16.42
C PRO A 72 -12.16 -10.61 16.01
N LYS A 73 -11.70 -11.21 14.91
CA LYS A 73 -10.38 -10.93 14.33
C LYS A 73 -10.31 -9.44 13.95
N PRO A 74 -9.19 -8.74 14.23
CA PRO A 74 -8.98 -7.38 13.74
C PRO A 74 -9.07 -7.30 12.21
N PHE A 75 -9.72 -6.27 11.70
CA PHE A 75 -9.81 -6.02 10.26
C PHE A 75 -8.44 -5.60 9.72
N SER A 76 -7.97 -6.30 8.70
CA SER A 76 -6.58 -6.20 8.24
C SER A 76 -6.48 -5.38 6.94
N VAL A 77 -5.74 -4.28 6.96
CA VAL A 77 -5.54 -3.37 5.80
C VAL A 77 -4.07 -3.32 5.39
N LEU A 78 -3.80 -3.53 4.10
CA LEU A 78 -2.47 -3.43 3.50
C LEU A 78 -2.41 -2.27 2.49
N PHE A 79 -1.47 -1.36 2.68
CA PHE A 79 -1.20 -0.28 1.72
C PHE A 79 -0.06 -0.67 0.78
N VAL A 80 -0.23 -0.51 -0.53
CA VAL A 80 0.76 -0.99 -1.53
C VAL A 80 1.12 0.09 -2.53
N CYS A 81 2.42 0.37 -2.65
CA CYS A 81 2.97 1.20 -3.73
C CYS A 81 4.08 0.44 -4.47
N LEU A 82 4.82 1.09 -5.37
CA LEU A 82 5.94 0.44 -6.06
C LEU A 82 7.04 -0.03 -5.10
N GLY A 83 7.76 0.91 -4.47
CA GLY A 83 8.98 0.61 -3.70
C GLY A 83 8.83 0.52 -2.17
N ASN A 84 7.63 0.76 -1.62
CA ASN A 84 7.36 0.78 -0.18
C ASN A 84 8.30 1.65 0.66
N ILE A 85 8.62 2.84 0.16
CA ILE A 85 9.42 3.84 0.89
C ILE A 85 8.75 5.22 0.97
N CYS A 86 7.84 5.56 0.06
CA CYS A 86 7.19 6.87 0.02
C CYS A 86 5.70 6.77 0.37
N ARG A 87 4.87 6.35 -0.59
CA ARG A 87 3.41 6.46 -0.53
C ARG A 87 2.78 5.48 0.44
N SER A 88 3.09 4.17 0.32
CA SER A 88 2.46 3.17 1.19
C SER A 88 2.88 3.25 2.67
N PRO A 89 4.15 3.54 3.04
CA PRO A 89 4.49 3.83 4.44
C PRO A 89 3.77 5.05 5.02
N ALA A 90 3.61 6.10 4.22
CA ALA A 90 2.88 7.28 4.65
C ALA A 90 1.39 6.95 4.89
N ALA A 91 0.77 6.18 3.99
CA ALA A 91 -0.62 5.77 4.12
C ALA A 91 -0.85 4.94 5.40
N GLU A 92 0.06 4.00 5.67
CA GLU A 92 0.07 3.19 6.89
C GLU A 92 0.14 4.05 8.15
N ALA A 93 1.05 5.02 8.19
CA ALA A 93 1.23 5.90 9.34
C ALA A 93 0.02 6.84 9.54
N VAL A 94 -0.51 7.42 8.46
CA VAL A 94 -1.71 8.27 8.49
C VAL A 94 -2.92 7.48 8.99
N PHE A 95 -3.14 6.28 8.45
CA PHE A 95 -4.28 5.45 8.86
C PHE A 95 -4.15 5.02 10.32
N ARG A 96 -2.96 4.61 10.75
CA ARG A 96 -2.68 4.23 12.15
C ARG A 96 -2.90 5.39 13.10
N ASP A 97 -2.43 6.59 12.77
CA ASP A 97 -2.66 7.80 13.57
C ASP A 97 -4.16 8.11 13.73
N ILE A 98 -4.94 7.99 12.65
CA ILE A 98 -6.40 8.17 12.69
C ILE A 98 -7.08 7.11 13.56
N VAL A 99 -6.72 5.83 13.38
CA VAL A 99 -7.23 4.70 14.17
C VAL A 99 -6.93 4.91 15.66
N HIS A 100 -5.70 5.31 15.97
CA HIS A 100 -5.26 5.57 17.34
C HIS A 100 -6.00 6.74 17.98
N LYS A 101 -6.12 7.88 17.29
CA LYS A 101 -6.88 9.05 17.75
C LYS A 101 -8.36 8.75 18.01
N ARG A 102 -8.90 7.70 17.38
CA ARG A 102 -10.28 7.23 17.56
C ARG A 102 -10.42 6.10 18.59
N GLY A 103 -9.32 5.59 19.16
CA GLY A 103 -9.34 4.47 20.10
C GLY A 103 -9.76 3.15 19.47
N LEU A 104 -9.48 2.95 18.17
CA LEU A 104 -9.86 1.76 17.40
C LEU A 104 -8.70 0.78 17.17
N ASP A 105 -7.56 0.99 17.82
CA ASP A 105 -6.38 0.12 17.68
C ASP A 105 -6.67 -1.39 17.73
N PRO A 106 -7.46 -1.94 18.67
CA PRO A 106 -7.69 -3.39 18.72
C PRO A 106 -8.53 -3.93 17.56
N ASN A 107 -9.19 -3.06 16.79
CA ASN A 107 -10.06 -3.44 15.68
C ASN A 107 -9.30 -3.55 14.36
N PHE A 108 -8.02 -3.14 14.29
CA PHE A 108 -7.27 -3.09 13.04
C PHE A 108 -5.89 -3.76 13.12
N ALA A 109 -5.55 -4.48 12.06
CA ALA A 109 -4.17 -4.80 11.72
C ALA A 109 -3.77 -3.96 10.50
N ILE A 110 -2.66 -3.23 10.59
CA ILE A 110 -2.28 -2.20 9.61
C ILE A 110 -0.84 -2.43 9.19
N ASP A 111 -0.60 -2.56 7.89
CA ASP A 111 0.74 -2.77 7.32
C ASP A 111 0.89 -2.09 5.94
N SER A 112 2.12 -2.03 5.43
CA SER A 112 2.42 -1.61 4.06
C SER A 112 3.42 -2.51 3.35
N ALA A 113 3.33 -2.53 2.02
CA ALA A 113 4.22 -3.31 1.15
C ALA A 113 4.50 -2.61 -0.19
N GLY A 114 5.41 -3.22 -0.95
CA GLY A 114 5.87 -2.78 -2.28
C GLY A 114 5.58 -3.84 -3.35
N THR A 115 5.25 -3.43 -4.57
CA THR A 115 5.12 -4.40 -5.68
C THR A 115 6.47 -4.98 -6.10
N ILE A 116 7.57 -4.30 -5.76
CA ILE A 116 8.95 -4.77 -5.94
C ILE A 116 9.71 -4.83 -4.61
N GLY A 117 10.77 -5.65 -4.56
CA GLY A 117 11.66 -5.80 -3.40
C GLY A 117 12.93 -4.93 -3.43
N TYR A 118 13.05 -3.96 -4.33
CA TYR A 118 14.30 -3.21 -4.53
C TYR A 118 14.79 -2.47 -3.27
N HIS A 119 13.86 -2.06 -2.40
CA HIS A 119 14.18 -1.36 -1.16
C HIS A 119 13.97 -2.21 0.11
N GLU A 120 13.78 -3.53 0.01
CA GLU A 120 13.49 -4.37 1.17
C GLU A 120 14.49 -4.15 2.32
N GLY A 121 13.97 -3.98 3.54
CA GLY A 121 14.76 -3.69 4.74
C GLY A 121 15.10 -2.21 4.96
N ASN A 122 14.87 -1.33 3.99
CA ASN A 122 15.12 0.11 4.15
C ASN A 122 14.01 0.81 4.94
N GLN A 123 14.37 1.89 5.61
CA GLN A 123 13.39 2.83 6.17
C GLN A 123 12.65 3.59 5.07
N ALA A 124 11.48 4.14 5.42
CA ALA A 124 10.78 5.10 4.57
C ALA A 124 11.67 6.30 4.18
N ASP A 125 11.39 6.87 3.00
CA ASP A 125 12.13 7.99 2.41
C ASP A 125 12.19 9.17 3.40
N PRO A 126 13.38 9.72 3.67
CA PRO A 126 13.56 10.76 4.66
C PRO A 126 12.74 12.03 4.37
N ARG A 127 12.47 12.35 3.10
CA ARG A 127 11.64 13.49 2.69
C ARG A 127 10.18 13.26 3.06
N MET A 128 9.67 12.04 2.84
CA MET A 128 8.32 11.66 3.26
C MET A 128 8.19 11.68 4.78
N ARG A 129 9.15 11.10 5.50
CA ARG A 129 9.18 11.13 6.97
C ARG A 129 9.20 12.57 7.50
N SER A 130 10.00 13.44 6.89
CA SER A 130 10.06 14.86 7.25
C SER A 130 8.72 15.56 7.02
N ALA A 131 8.04 15.29 5.90
CA ALA A 131 6.73 15.85 5.60
C ALA A 131 5.65 15.38 6.57
N ALA A 132 5.54 14.08 6.81
CA ALA A 132 4.58 13.51 7.75
C ALA A 132 4.81 14.02 9.18
N LYS A 133 6.07 14.14 9.59
CA LYS A 133 6.43 14.65 10.92
C LYS A 133 5.99 16.10 11.16
N ARG A 134 5.96 16.95 10.13
CA ARG A 134 5.39 18.31 10.24
C ARG A 134 3.89 18.30 10.57
N ARG A 135 3.20 17.21 10.25
CA ARG A 135 1.79 16.97 10.58
C ARG A 135 1.59 16.19 11.88
N GLY A 136 2.67 15.92 12.62
CA GLY A 136 2.63 15.14 13.86
C GLY A 136 2.54 13.62 13.65
N ILE A 137 2.79 13.12 12.44
CA ILE A 137 2.69 11.70 12.08
C ILE A 137 4.09 11.12 11.91
N GLU A 138 4.43 10.09 12.67
CA GLU A 138 5.71 9.40 12.56
C GLU A 138 5.60 8.19 11.62
N VAL A 139 6.40 8.17 10.56
CA VAL A 139 6.45 7.05 9.58
C VAL A 139 7.61 6.13 9.95
N THR A 140 7.28 4.97 10.52
CA THR A 140 8.25 3.99 11.06
C THR A 140 8.39 2.71 10.24
N SER A 141 7.67 2.60 9.11
CA SER A 141 7.65 1.38 8.29
C SER A 141 9.03 1.00 7.76
N ILE A 142 9.25 -0.31 7.67
CA ILE A 142 10.41 -0.92 7.02
C ILE A 142 9.92 -1.56 5.73
N SER A 143 10.58 -1.22 4.63
CA SER A 143 10.18 -1.66 3.29
C SER A 143 10.18 -3.19 3.18
N ARG A 144 9.12 -3.75 2.60
CA ARG A 144 9.02 -5.17 2.22
C ARG A 144 8.27 -5.33 0.90
N PRO A 145 8.56 -6.36 0.09
CA PRO A 145 7.71 -6.71 -1.03
C PRO A 145 6.38 -7.30 -0.55
N ILE A 146 5.35 -7.17 -1.37
CA ILE A 146 4.10 -7.93 -1.24
C ILE A 146 4.40 -9.42 -1.44
N ARG A 147 3.68 -10.27 -0.70
CA ARG A 147 3.86 -11.71 -0.65
C ARG A 147 2.55 -12.42 -0.99
N PRO A 148 2.60 -13.69 -1.43
CA PRO A 148 1.39 -14.49 -1.67
C PRO A 148 0.45 -14.55 -0.45
N SER A 149 1.01 -14.67 0.76
CA SER A 149 0.23 -14.73 2.00
C SER A 149 -0.58 -13.47 2.27
N ASP A 150 -0.16 -12.30 1.75
CA ASP A 150 -0.87 -11.04 1.96
C ASP A 150 -2.32 -11.09 1.41
N PHE A 151 -2.59 -11.90 0.37
CA PHE A 151 -3.95 -12.09 -0.14
C PHE A 151 -4.87 -12.87 0.81
N SER A 152 -4.29 -13.68 1.70
CA SER A 152 -4.99 -14.44 2.74
C SER A 152 -5.06 -13.65 4.05
N ASP A 153 -3.99 -12.94 4.39
CA ASP A 153 -3.82 -12.28 5.68
C ASP A 153 -4.67 -11.01 5.79
N PHE A 154 -4.80 -10.27 4.68
CA PHE A 154 -5.48 -8.98 4.63
C PHE A 154 -6.90 -9.06 4.04
N ASP A 155 -7.78 -8.23 4.59
CA ASP A 155 -9.18 -8.10 4.16
C ASP A 155 -9.32 -7.03 3.07
N LEU A 156 -8.41 -6.04 3.05
CA LEU A 156 -8.38 -4.94 2.11
C LEU A 156 -6.94 -4.62 1.69
N ILE A 157 -6.70 -4.51 0.38
CA ILE A 157 -5.40 -4.12 -0.19
C ILE A 157 -5.61 -2.82 -0.99
N LEU A 158 -4.93 -1.75 -0.59
CA LEU A 158 -5.07 -0.41 -1.16
C LEU A 158 -3.84 -0.04 -1.99
N ALA A 159 -4.00 -0.09 -3.31
CA ALA A 159 -3.00 0.32 -4.28
C ALA A 159 -2.97 1.85 -4.44
N MET A 160 -1.77 2.44 -4.49
CA MET A 160 -1.60 3.89 -4.60
C MET A 160 -1.97 4.44 -5.98
N ASP A 161 -1.69 3.71 -7.05
CA ASP A 161 -2.00 4.07 -8.43
C ASP A 161 -2.48 2.85 -9.24
N MET A 162 -2.90 3.08 -10.49
CA MET A 162 -3.39 1.99 -11.35
C MET A 162 -2.30 0.97 -11.67
N GLN A 163 -1.06 1.43 -11.91
CA GLN A 163 0.05 0.53 -12.20
C GLN A 163 0.31 -0.43 -11.03
N ASN A 164 0.29 0.06 -9.80
CA ASN A 164 0.45 -0.76 -8.60
C ASN A 164 -0.69 -1.77 -8.48
N LYS A 165 -1.92 -1.37 -8.81
CA LYS A 165 -3.05 -2.31 -8.84
C LYS A 165 -2.84 -3.42 -9.87
N GLU A 166 -2.43 -3.07 -11.09
CA GLU A 166 -2.13 -4.04 -12.16
C GLU A 166 -0.99 -4.99 -11.78
N ASP A 167 0.07 -4.47 -11.15
CA ASP A 167 1.20 -5.25 -10.67
C ASP A 167 0.78 -6.26 -9.59
N ILE A 168 -0.06 -5.85 -8.64
CA ILE A 168 -0.60 -6.71 -7.58
C ILE A 168 -1.44 -7.84 -8.19
N LEU A 169 -2.34 -7.51 -9.12
CA LEU A 169 -3.18 -8.50 -9.79
C LEU A 169 -2.35 -9.46 -10.65
N SER A 170 -1.35 -8.95 -11.36
CA SER A 170 -0.40 -9.76 -12.11
C SER A 170 0.45 -10.66 -11.20
N ALA A 171 0.77 -10.21 -9.98
CA ALA A 171 1.43 -11.05 -8.98
C ALA A 171 0.52 -12.16 -8.48
N TYR A 172 -0.74 -11.84 -8.15
CA TYR A 172 -1.75 -12.82 -7.78
C TYR A 172 -1.89 -13.92 -8.85
N ASP A 173 -2.05 -13.53 -10.12
CA ASP A 173 -2.18 -14.48 -11.22
C ASP A 173 -0.96 -15.39 -11.36
N ARG A 174 0.25 -14.87 -11.14
CA ARG A 174 1.47 -15.70 -11.18
C ARG A 174 1.56 -16.67 -10.00
N TRP A 175 1.11 -16.25 -8.81
CA TRP A 175 1.24 -17.03 -7.58
C TRP A 175 0.16 -18.08 -7.42
N ARG A 176 -1.08 -17.81 -7.85
CA ARG A 176 -2.19 -18.78 -7.75
C ARG A 176 -1.97 -20.09 -8.53
N PHE A 177 -1.04 -20.09 -9.50
CA PHE A 177 -0.63 -21.30 -10.21
C PHE A 177 0.46 -22.10 -9.47
N LYS A 178 1.09 -21.51 -8.46
CA LYS A 178 2.20 -22.12 -7.69
C LYS A 178 1.76 -22.58 -6.30
N GLU A 179 0.84 -21.86 -5.67
CA GLU A 179 0.31 -22.19 -4.35
C GLU A 179 -1.16 -21.79 -4.21
N PRO A 180 -1.91 -22.42 -3.27
CA PRO A 180 -3.31 -22.08 -3.03
C PRO A 180 -3.45 -20.63 -2.55
N LEU A 181 -4.20 -19.83 -3.30
CA LEU A 181 -4.59 -18.48 -2.93
C LEU A 181 -6.11 -18.35 -2.88
N PRO A 182 -6.66 -17.45 -2.05
CA PRO A 182 -8.09 -17.28 -1.92
C PRO A 182 -8.68 -16.68 -3.20
N GLU A 183 -9.74 -17.28 -3.75
CA GLU A 183 -10.36 -16.89 -5.03
C GLU A 183 -10.84 -15.43 -5.05
N ASP A 184 -11.18 -14.88 -3.89
CA ASP A 184 -11.62 -13.51 -3.72
C ASP A 184 -10.45 -12.51 -3.55
N GLY A 185 -9.19 -12.97 -3.52
CA GLY A 185 -8.00 -12.13 -3.38
C GLY A 185 -8.00 -10.88 -4.28
N PRO A 186 -8.27 -11.00 -5.60
CA PRO A 186 -8.38 -9.85 -6.51
C PRO A 186 -9.48 -8.86 -6.14
N LYS A 187 -10.58 -9.32 -5.54
CA LYS A 187 -11.71 -8.47 -5.14
C LYS A 187 -11.36 -7.54 -3.99
N LYS A 188 -10.37 -7.92 -3.17
CA LYS A 188 -9.84 -7.13 -2.05
C LYS A 188 -8.95 -5.97 -2.50
N VAL A 189 -8.47 -5.97 -3.74
CA VAL A 189 -7.56 -4.94 -4.27
C VAL A 189 -8.35 -3.74 -4.79
N LYS A 190 -8.21 -2.59 -4.14
CA LYS A 190 -8.86 -1.31 -4.49
C LYS A 190 -7.82 -0.20 -4.65
N LEU A 191 -8.22 0.90 -5.31
CA LEU A 191 -7.40 2.10 -5.40
C LEU A 191 -7.57 2.95 -4.15
N MET A 192 -6.48 3.49 -3.63
CA MET A 192 -6.50 4.37 -2.45
C MET A 192 -7.46 5.56 -2.66
N CYS A 193 -7.33 6.26 -3.78
CA CYS A 193 -8.16 7.44 -4.05
C CYS A 193 -9.64 7.12 -4.34
N SER A 194 -10.03 5.85 -4.48
CA SER A 194 -11.46 5.50 -4.52
C SER A 194 -12.19 5.77 -3.20
N TYR A 195 -11.43 6.06 -2.13
CA TYR A 195 -11.94 6.44 -0.83
C TYR A 195 -11.81 7.94 -0.51
N CYS A 196 -11.21 8.75 -1.40
CA CYS A 196 -11.18 10.20 -1.27
C CYS A 196 -12.60 10.77 -1.30
N LYS A 197 -12.86 11.81 -0.49
CA LYS A 197 -14.17 12.49 -0.45
C LYS A 197 -14.05 13.97 -0.82
N LYS A 198 -12.93 14.59 -0.47
CA LYS A 198 -12.64 16.01 -0.70
C LYS A 198 -11.86 16.20 -2.00
N HIS A 199 -11.11 15.19 -2.41
CA HIS A 199 -10.26 15.17 -3.60
C HIS A 199 -10.88 14.35 -4.74
N MET A 200 -10.66 14.79 -5.97
CA MET A 200 -11.21 14.15 -7.20
C MET A 200 -10.18 13.31 -7.95
N GLU A 201 -8.93 13.31 -7.48
CA GLU A 201 -7.84 12.55 -8.04
C GLU A 201 -8.16 11.05 -7.99
N THR A 202 -7.76 10.32 -9.04
CA THR A 202 -8.00 8.87 -9.13
C THR A 202 -6.84 8.05 -8.59
N GLU A 203 -5.68 8.67 -8.38
CA GLU A 203 -4.43 8.03 -7.99
C GLU A 203 -3.62 8.92 -7.04
N VAL A 204 -2.78 8.30 -6.21
CA VAL A 204 -1.81 8.99 -5.36
C VAL A 204 -0.50 9.14 -6.16
N PRO A 205 -0.14 10.35 -6.59
CA PRO A 205 1.00 10.58 -7.48
C PRO A 205 2.32 10.22 -6.81
N ASP A 206 3.28 9.71 -7.57
CA ASP A 206 4.62 9.46 -7.04
C ASP A 206 5.33 10.78 -6.70
N PRO A 207 5.71 11.03 -5.43
CA PRO A 207 6.30 12.30 -5.03
C PRO A 207 7.78 12.42 -5.42
N TYR A 208 8.42 11.35 -5.90
CA TYR A 208 9.88 11.28 -6.02
C TYR A 208 10.48 12.38 -6.90
N TYR A 209 9.75 12.82 -7.92
CA TYR A 209 10.15 13.84 -8.89
C TYR A 209 9.46 15.21 -8.69
N GLY A 210 8.57 15.35 -7.70
CA GLY A 210 7.71 16.52 -7.51
C GLY A 210 8.23 17.60 -6.56
N GLY A 211 9.47 17.48 -6.05
CA GLY A 211 10.00 18.36 -5.02
C GLY A 211 9.21 18.30 -3.69
N PRO A 212 9.40 19.25 -2.76
CA PRO A 212 8.74 19.22 -1.45
C PRO A 212 7.21 19.23 -1.50
N GLN A 213 6.62 19.93 -2.47
CA GLN A 213 5.16 20.04 -2.62
C GLN A 213 4.52 18.71 -3.03
N GLY A 214 5.23 17.85 -3.76
CA GLY A 214 4.75 16.52 -4.11
C GLY A 214 4.47 15.65 -2.87
N PHE A 215 5.29 15.75 -1.83
CA PHE A 215 5.09 15.02 -0.58
C PHE A 215 3.87 15.52 0.20
N GLU A 216 3.65 16.83 0.22
CA GLU A 216 2.46 17.41 0.86
C GLU A 216 1.18 16.98 0.13
N LYS A 217 1.18 17.02 -1.20
CA LYS A 217 0.02 16.58 -2.00
C LYS A 217 -0.32 15.11 -1.75
N VAL A 218 0.69 14.25 -1.62
CA VAL A 218 0.48 12.85 -1.25
C VAL A 218 -0.20 12.74 0.10
N LEU A 219 0.30 13.44 1.12
CA LEU A 219 -0.28 13.40 2.47
C LEU A 219 -1.73 13.94 2.49
N ASP A 220 -2.05 14.99 1.72
CA ASP A 220 -3.41 15.52 1.61
C ASP A 220 -4.40 14.47 1.06
N LEU A 221 -3.99 13.75 0.02
CA LEU A 221 -4.78 12.66 -0.56
C LEU A 221 -4.92 11.50 0.42
N LEU A 222 -3.85 11.14 1.13
CA LEU A 222 -3.87 10.04 2.09
C LEU A 222 -4.73 10.36 3.31
N GLU A 223 -4.71 11.57 3.83
CA GLU A 223 -5.57 11.99 4.94
C GLU A 223 -7.04 11.94 4.56
N ASP A 224 -7.40 12.49 3.39
CA ASP A 224 -8.78 12.41 2.87
C ASP A 224 -9.22 10.96 2.61
N ALA A 225 -8.37 10.20 1.93
CA ALA A 225 -8.63 8.79 1.62
C ALA A 225 -8.63 7.90 2.86
N CYS A 226 -7.96 8.24 3.97
CA CYS A 226 -7.98 7.47 5.22
C CYS A 226 -9.12 7.88 6.15
N GLU A 227 -9.60 9.13 6.07
CA GLU A 227 -10.84 9.55 6.73
C GLU A 227 -12.02 8.73 6.22
N GLY A 228 -12.06 8.42 4.92
CA GLY A 228 -13.10 7.59 4.30
C GLY A 228 -13.28 6.24 4.99
N PRO A 229 -12.31 5.31 4.92
CA PRO A 229 -12.28 4.01 5.57
C PRO A 229 -12.49 4.16 7.07
N ALA A 230 -11.76 5.01 7.78
CA ALA A 230 -11.94 5.19 9.22
C ALA A 230 -13.37 5.60 9.62
N ASN A 231 -14.08 6.37 8.78
CA ASN A 231 -15.49 6.70 8.97
C ASN A 231 -16.44 5.60 8.48
N LEU A 232 -16.09 4.92 7.38
CA LEU A 232 -16.83 3.79 6.83
C LEU A 232 -16.87 2.67 7.88
N PHE A 233 -15.81 2.50 8.66
CA PHE A 233 -15.67 1.45 9.67
C PHE A 233 -16.42 1.65 10.99
N SER A 234 -17.18 2.74 11.16
CA SER A 234 -18.22 2.79 12.21
C SER A 234 -19.47 2.00 11.83
N ASN A 235 -19.75 1.82 10.53
CA ASN A 235 -20.95 1.12 10.03
C ASN A 235 -20.59 -0.15 9.24
N THR A 236 -19.47 -0.18 8.54
CA THR A 236 -19.02 -1.30 7.70
C THR A 236 -18.41 -2.45 8.48
N VAL A 237 -17.86 -2.22 9.67
CA VAL A 237 -17.59 -3.33 10.60
C VAL A 237 -18.90 -4.01 11.02
N ARG A 238 -20.03 -3.28 11.05
CA ARG A 238 -21.35 -3.88 11.30
C ARG A 238 -21.89 -4.63 10.06
N ASP A 239 -21.77 -4.05 8.88
CA ASP A 239 -22.35 -4.62 7.65
C ASP A 239 -21.55 -5.80 7.08
N VAL A 240 -20.22 -5.76 7.19
CA VAL A 240 -19.35 -6.85 6.74
C VAL A 240 -19.38 -8.02 7.74
N LEU A 241 -19.57 -7.76 9.04
CA LEU A 241 -19.76 -8.83 10.04
C LEU A 241 -21.18 -9.43 10.04
N LEU A 242 -22.18 -8.76 9.44
CA LEU A 242 -23.57 -9.26 9.36
C LEU A 242 -24.00 -9.72 7.94
N GLY A 243 -23.08 -9.83 6.98
CA GLY A 243 -23.36 -10.42 5.67
C GLY A 243 -24.23 -9.57 4.74
N GLY A 244 -24.14 -8.24 4.82
CA GLY A 244 -24.85 -7.32 3.92
C GLY A 244 -24.06 -7.00 2.65
N GLU A 245 -24.68 -7.17 1.47
CA GLU A 245 -24.12 -6.73 0.20
C GLU A 245 -23.77 -5.23 0.20
N VAL A 246 -22.53 -4.90 -0.16
CA VAL A 246 -22.10 -3.53 -0.42
C VAL A 246 -22.79 -3.03 -1.68
N LYS A 247 -23.84 -2.21 -1.53
CA LYS A 247 -24.45 -1.50 -2.66
C LYS A 247 -23.42 -0.51 -3.22
N PRO A 248 -23.12 -0.54 -4.53
CA PRO A 248 -22.19 0.40 -5.13
C PRO A 248 -22.74 1.83 -4.96
N LEU A 249 -21.85 2.74 -4.54
CA LEU A 249 -22.12 4.18 -4.56
C LEU A 249 -22.51 4.56 -5.99
N LYS A 250 -23.72 5.11 -6.16
CA LYS A 250 -24.16 5.68 -7.42
C LYS A 250 -23.15 6.76 -7.82
N GLN A 251 -22.49 6.56 -8.96
CA GLN A 251 -21.74 7.63 -9.60
C GLN A 251 -22.67 8.84 -9.80
N PRO A 252 -22.20 10.07 -9.55
CA PRO A 252 -22.98 11.25 -9.88
C PRO A 252 -23.31 11.21 -11.38
N LYS A 253 -24.60 11.33 -11.71
CA LYS A 253 -25.05 11.45 -13.09
C LYS A 253 -24.34 12.65 -13.70
N ALA A 254 -23.67 12.45 -14.83
CA ALA A 254 -23.18 13.53 -15.66
C ALA A 254 -24.36 14.46 -15.97
N GLU A 255 -24.32 15.67 -15.42
CA GLU A 255 -25.24 16.74 -15.76
C GLU A 255 -24.94 17.13 -17.20
N LYS A 256 -25.88 16.83 -18.11
CA LYS A 256 -25.82 17.32 -19.48
C LYS A 256 -25.90 18.84 -19.41
N LYS A 257 -24.80 19.52 -19.74
CA LYS A 257 -24.86 20.92 -20.12
C LYS A 257 -25.43 20.97 -21.53
N ASP A 258 -26.68 21.35 -21.64
CA ASP A 258 -27.29 21.75 -22.90
C ASP A 258 -26.57 23.03 -23.36
N TYR A 259 -25.87 22.93 -24.48
CA TYR A 259 -25.39 24.10 -25.22
C TYR A 259 -26.57 24.62 -26.03
N GLU A 260 -27.16 25.73 -25.60
CA GLU A 260 -28.00 26.57 -26.46
C GLU A 260 -27.11 27.20 -27.53
N GLU A 261 -27.28 26.77 -28.79
CA GLU A 261 -26.86 27.54 -29.96
C GLU A 261 -27.78 28.76 -30.08
N ASP A 262 -27.38 29.88 -29.48
CA ASP A 262 -28.08 31.13 -29.70
C ASP A 262 -27.60 31.77 -31.00
N SER A 263 -28.54 31.87 -31.91
CA SER A 263 -28.39 32.38 -33.26
C SER A 263 -28.70 33.87 -33.27
N GLY A 264 -27.73 34.72 -33.59
CA GLY A 264 -28.02 36.12 -33.84
C GLY A 264 -26.87 37.07 -33.59
N PHE A 265 -26.03 37.27 -34.60
CA PHE A 265 -25.40 38.59 -34.79
C PHE A 265 -25.39 38.95 -36.28
N SER A 266 -26.48 39.63 -36.67
CA SER A 266 -26.48 40.55 -37.79
C SER A 266 -25.71 41.80 -37.37
N LEU A 267 -24.69 42.19 -38.14
CA LEU A 267 -24.21 43.57 -38.13
C LEU A 267 -23.83 43.98 -39.56
N ILE A 268 -24.74 44.77 -40.14
CA ILE A 268 -24.55 45.72 -41.24
C ILE A 268 -23.46 46.72 -40.83
N ILE A 269 -22.70 47.28 -41.79
CA ILE A 269 -22.38 48.72 -41.96
C ILE A 269 -21.18 48.87 -42.92
N THR A 270 -21.50 49.37 -44.12
CA THR A 270 -20.73 50.12 -45.15
C THR A 270 -19.45 49.57 -45.77
#